data_AF-A0A257HTN4-F1
#
_entry.id   AF-A0A257HTN4-F1
#
_cell.length_a   1.000
_cell.length_b   1.000
_cell.length_c   1.000
_cell.angle_alpha   90.00
_cell.angle_beta   90.00
_cell.angle_gamma   90.00
#
_symmetry.space_group_name_H-M   'P 1'
#
loop_
_entity.id
_entity.type
_entity.pdbx_description
1 polymer ?
#
loop_
_entity_poly.entity_id
_entity_poly.type
_entity_poly.pdbx_seq_one_letter_code
_entity_poly.pdbx_strand_id
1 'polypeptide(L)'
;MAVLKFRIYLEEDDAVYRDIVIKHTQHFQDLHLAILKSYEFDSKHQATFYRSNDNWQRGREISLETYDKAYLVAPLMMSETTIGSEIRDTNQKFIYVYDFAKNWTFLVELINVSKEESSKLAYPSVSRVEGIGPQQYGTKSLLGDKFADIEEKYDLTEATDGFGEEGDESDSSEDSDEGEGAEESHDEDAF
;
A
#
# COMPACT_ATOMS: atom_id res chain seq x y z
N MET A 1 -5.05 -18.61 24.38
CA MET A 1 -4.55 -19.25 23.14
C MET A 1 -3.58 -18.29 22.46
N ALA A 2 -2.74 -18.75 21.51
CA ALA A 2 -1.88 -17.83 20.77
C ALA A 2 -2.73 -16.86 19.92
N VAL A 3 -2.42 -15.58 20.05
CA VAL A 3 -3.01 -14.46 19.30
C VAL A 3 -1.93 -13.89 18.39
N LEU A 4 -2.30 -13.70 17.14
CA LEU A 4 -1.41 -13.26 16.07
C LEU A 4 -1.82 -11.85 15.68
N LYS A 5 -0.85 -10.98 15.47
CA LYS A 5 -1.07 -9.64 14.95
C LYS A 5 -0.51 -9.56 13.55
N PHE A 6 -1.41 -9.33 12.59
CA PHE A 6 -1.04 -9.03 11.22
C PHE A 6 -1.11 -7.54 10.98
N ARG A 7 -0.12 -7.00 10.27
CA ARG A 7 -0.23 -5.71 9.60
C ARG A 7 -0.65 -5.94 8.17
N ILE A 8 -1.67 -5.22 7.73
CA ILE A 8 -2.22 -5.29 6.39
C ILE A 8 -1.98 -3.94 5.74
N TYR A 9 -1.12 -3.90 4.73
CA TYR A 9 -0.82 -2.71 3.93
C TYR A 9 -1.66 -2.72 2.66
N LEU A 10 -2.04 -1.54 2.17
CA LEU A 10 -2.46 -1.39 0.79
C LEU A 10 -1.22 -1.46 -0.11
N GLU A 11 -1.23 -2.27 -1.17
CA GLU A 11 -0.05 -2.44 -2.05
C GLU A 11 0.39 -1.12 -2.70
N GLU A 12 -0.57 -0.24 -3.02
CA GLU A 12 -0.31 1.05 -3.67
C GLU A 12 0.23 2.13 -2.72
N ASP A 13 0.03 1.98 -1.41
CA ASP A 13 0.42 2.97 -0.40
C ASP A 13 0.71 2.30 0.96
N ASP A 14 1.99 2.19 1.31
CA ASP A 14 2.46 1.57 2.54
C ASP A 14 2.20 2.42 3.80
N ALA A 15 1.86 3.70 3.64
CA ALA A 15 1.42 4.56 4.73
C ALA A 15 -0.02 4.23 5.20
N VAL A 16 -0.80 3.52 4.38
CA VAL A 16 -2.16 3.11 4.70
C VAL A 16 -2.20 1.65 5.14
N TYR A 17 -2.32 1.42 6.44
CA TYR A 17 -2.35 0.06 6.99
C TYR A 17 -3.33 -0.14 8.15
N ARG A 18 -3.64 -1.42 8.42
CA ARG A 18 -4.46 -1.86 9.56
C ARG A 18 -3.72 -2.96 10.30
N ASP A 19 -3.66 -2.87 11.63
CA ASP A 19 -3.14 -3.97 12.46
C ASP A 19 -4.32 -4.78 13.01
N ILE A 20 -4.48 -6.02 12.56
CA ILE A 20 -5.56 -6.92 13.01
C ILE A 20 -4.99 -8.00 13.92
N VAL A 21 -5.60 -8.15 15.09
CA VAL A 21 -5.33 -9.26 16.01
C VAL A 21 -6.36 -10.37 15.82
N ILE A 22 -5.89 -11.61 15.70
CA ILE A 22 -6.71 -12.80 15.41
C ILE A 22 -6.15 -14.03 16.15
N LYS A 23 -7.01 -14.97 16.57
CA LYS A 23 -6.53 -16.21 17.20
C LYS A 23 -5.99 -17.17 16.14
N HIS A 24 -4.95 -17.94 16.47
CA HIS A 24 -4.41 -18.95 15.56
C HIS A 24 -5.42 -20.05 15.18
N THR A 25 -6.46 -20.28 15.98
CA THR A 25 -7.53 -21.25 15.73
C THR A 25 -8.67 -20.72 14.86
N GLN A 26 -8.70 -19.41 14.60
CA GLN A 26 -9.66 -18.81 13.68
C GLN A 26 -9.27 -19.09 12.23
N HIS A 27 -10.21 -18.87 11.32
CA HIS A 27 -10.07 -19.24 9.93
C HIS A 27 -9.65 -18.04 9.06
N PHE A 28 -9.12 -18.29 7.88
CA PHE A 28 -8.83 -17.22 6.92
C PHE A 28 -10.09 -16.44 6.51
N GLN A 29 -11.27 -17.05 6.59
CA GLN A 29 -12.54 -16.34 6.39
C GLN A 29 -12.77 -15.25 7.45
N ASP A 30 -12.38 -15.48 8.70
CA ASP A 30 -12.47 -14.47 9.76
C ASP A 30 -11.53 -13.29 9.47
N LEU A 31 -10.32 -13.58 8.99
CA LEU A 31 -9.34 -12.55 8.59
C LEU A 31 -9.83 -11.75 7.38
N HIS A 32 -10.37 -12.42 6.36
CA HIS A 32 -10.98 -11.79 5.18
C HIS A 32 -12.04 -10.76 5.58
N LEU A 33 -13.01 -11.16 6.41
CA LEU A 33 -14.07 -10.26 6.88
C LEU A 33 -13.52 -9.11 7.72
N ALA A 34 -12.51 -9.37 8.56
CA ALA A 34 -11.87 -8.34 9.37
C ALA A 34 -11.14 -7.29 8.53
N ILE A 35 -10.42 -7.72 7.47
CA ILE A 35 -9.75 -6.81 6.52
C ILE A 35 -10.79 -5.92 5.84
N LEU A 36 -11.82 -6.52 5.22
CA LEU A 36 -12.85 -5.76 4.50
C LEU A 36 -13.53 -4.74 5.41
N LYS A 37 -13.94 -5.16 6.61
CA LYS A 37 -14.55 -4.26 7.60
C LYS A 37 -13.61 -3.12 8.00
N SER A 38 -12.31 -3.37 8.14
CA SER A 38 -11.33 -2.36 8.55
C SER A 38 -10.99 -1.33 7.47
N TYR A 39 -11.23 -1.69 6.21
CA TYR A 39 -11.09 -0.82 5.04
C TYR A 39 -12.44 -0.31 4.51
N GLU A 40 -13.54 -0.60 5.21
CA GLU A 40 -14.91 -0.21 4.84
C GLU A 40 -15.37 -0.73 3.46
N PHE A 41 -14.84 -1.88 3.06
CA PHE A 41 -15.24 -2.57 1.85
C PHE A 41 -16.46 -3.46 2.12
N ASP A 42 -17.28 -3.68 1.09
CA ASP A 42 -18.28 -4.75 1.13
C ASP A 42 -17.63 -6.14 0.99
N SER A 43 -18.43 -7.19 1.15
CA SER A 43 -17.99 -8.59 1.14
C SER A 43 -18.66 -9.40 0.02
N LYS A 44 -18.80 -8.80 -1.17
CA LYS A 44 -19.56 -9.39 -2.29
C LYS A 44 -18.68 -10.00 -3.38
N HIS A 45 -17.39 -9.67 -3.38
CA HIS A 45 -16.50 -10.02 -4.47
C HIS A 45 -15.62 -11.22 -4.15
N GLN A 46 -15.00 -11.73 -5.21
CA GLN A 46 -14.03 -12.81 -5.12
C GLN A 46 -12.82 -12.38 -4.29
N ALA A 47 -12.25 -13.34 -3.56
CA ALA A 47 -11.12 -13.08 -2.70
C ALA A 47 -10.19 -14.28 -2.66
N THR A 48 -8.87 -14.05 -2.59
CA THR A 48 -7.88 -15.11 -2.43
C THR A 48 -6.66 -14.59 -1.68
N PHE A 49 -6.26 -15.32 -0.64
CA PHE A 49 -4.92 -15.18 -0.05
C PHE A 49 -3.93 -16.06 -0.80
N TYR A 50 -2.71 -15.58 -0.94
CA TYR A 50 -1.56 -16.34 -1.41
C TYR A 50 -0.55 -16.37 -0.28
N ARG A 51 -0.10 -17.55 0.13
CA ARG A 51 1.08 -17.64 1.00
C ARG A 51 2.26 -17.04 0.28
N SER A 52 3.02 -16.19 0.96
CA SER A 52 4.08 -15.38 0.35
C SER A 52 5.40 -15.53 1.09
N ASN A 53 6.45 -14.98 0.49
CA ASN A 53 7.81 -14.93 1.04
C ASN A 53 8.28 -13.47 1.18
N ASP A 54 9.55 -13.27 1.53
CA ASP A 54 10.11 -11.94 1.74
C ASP A 54 10.13 -11.06 0.48
N ASN A 55 10.06 -11.66 -0.70
CA ASN A 55 10.02 -10.98 -1.99
C ASN A 55 8.59 -10.81 -2.54
N TRP A 56 7.56 -11.00 -1.71
CA TRP A 56 6.16 -10.93 -2.11
C TRP A 56 5.79 -11.82 -3.30
N GLN A 57 6.34 -13.04 -3.36
CA GLN A 57 5.99 -13.99 -4.41
C GLN A 57 4.75 -14.81 -4.05
N ARG A 58 3.79 -14.89 -4.96
CA ARG A 58 2.56 -15.67 -4.78
C ARG A 58 2.86 -17.18 -4.78
N GLY A 59 2.59 -17.83 -3.65
CA GLY A 59 2.68 -19.27 -3.47
C GLY A 59 1.30 -19.94 -3.45
N ARG A 60 1.09 -20.83 -2.47
CA ARG A 60 -0.15 -21.60 -2.33
C ARG A 60 -1.35 -20.68 -2.11
N GLU A 61 -2.44 -20.96 -2.82
CA GLU A 61 -3.70 -20.24 -2.69
C GLU A 61 -4.56 -20.74 -1.52
N ILE A 62 -5.20 -19.79 -0.84
CA ILE A 62 -6.26 -19.99 0.15
C ILE A 62 -7.42 -19.10 -0.30
N SER A 63 -8.37 -19.70 -1.00
CA SER A 63 -9.42 -19.00 -1.73
C SER A 63 -10.74 -18.99 -0.97
N LEU A 64 -11.54 -17.94 -1.16
CA LEU A 64 -12.84 -17.83 -0.52
C LEU A 64 -13.81 -18.88 -1.09
N GLU A 65 -13.76 -19.07 -2.41
CA GLU A 65 -14.54 -20.05 -3.15
C GLU A 65 -13.70 -20.64 -4.28
N THR A 66 -14.18 -21.73 -4.89
CA THR A 66 -13.59 -22.23 -6.14
C THR A 66 -14.07 -21.41 -7.31
N TYR A 67 -13.15 -20.84 -8.08
CA TYR A 67 -13.45 -20.03 -9.26
C TYR A 67 -13.19 -20.81 -10.54
N ASP A 68 -13.83 -20.40 -11.64
CA ASP A 68 -13.61 -20.99 -12.96
C ASP A 68 -12.27 -20.51 -13.56
N LYS A 69 -11.18 -21.05 -13.02
CA LYS A 69 -9.82 -20.83 -13.51
C LYS A 69 -9.01 -22.12 -13.45
N ALA A 70 -7.94 -22.19 -14.26
CA ALA A 70 -7.00 -23.29 -14.21
C ALA A 70 -6.16 -23.22 -12.92
N TYR A 71 -6.21 -24.28 -12.13
CA TYR A 71 -5.38 -24.43 -10.93
C TYR A 71 -4.27 -25.45 -11.19
N LEU A 72 -3.03 -25.10 -10.85
CA LEU A 72 -1.92 -26.08 -10.82
C LEU A 72 -2.13 -27.09 -9.68
N VAL A 73 -2.64 -26.61 -8.55
CA VAL A 73 -2.99 -27.39 -7.35
C VAL A 73 -4.30 -26.83 -6.80
N ALA A 74 -5.19 -27.70 -6.33
CA ALA A 74 -6.44 -27.28 -5.71
C ALA A 74 -6.19 -26.24 -4.59
N PRO A 75 -6.94 -25.12 -4.57
CA PRO A 75 -6.79 -24.11 -3.54
C PRO A 75 -7.28 -24.65 -2.20
N LEU A 76 -6.72 -24.12 -1.12
CA LEU A 76 -7.31 -24.30 0.20
C LEU A 76 -8.56 -23.41 0.34
N MET A 77 -9.54 -23.82 1.14
CA MET A 77 -10.74 -23.01 1.38
C MET A 77 -10.54 -22.15 2.63
N MET A 78 -10.85 -20.85 2.54
CA MET A 78 -10.73 -19.92 3.67
C MET A 78 -11.58 -20.33 4.88
N SER A 79 -12.73 -20.98 4.64
CA SER A 79 -13.66 -21.47 5.66
C SER A 79 -13.15 -22.66 6.45
N GLU A 80 -12.19 -23.42 5.91
CA GLU A 80 -11.67 -24.67 6.48
C GLU A 80 -10.20 -24.55 6.91
N THR A 81 -9.53 -23.47 6.49
CA THR A 81 -8.11 -23.25 6.77
C THR A 81 -7.96 -22.34 7.98
N THR A 82 -7.37 -22.88 9.06
CA THR A 82 -7.04 -22.08 10.24
C THR A 82 -5.80 -21.23 10.00
N ILE A 83 -5.75 -20.05 10.61
CA ILE A 83 -4.61 -19.13 10.51
C ILE A 83 -3.31 -19.82 10.94
N GLY A 84 -3.33 -20.55 12.06
CA GLY A 84 -2.16 -21.23 12.60
C GLY A 84 -1.60 -22.32 11.70
N SER A 85 -2.43 -22.94 10.85
CA SER A 85 -1.98 -24.01 9.94
C SER A 85 -1.07 -23.53 8.81
N GLU A 86 -1.14 -22.24 8.46
CA GLU A 86 -0.39 -21.66 7.35
C GLU A 86 0.72 -20.70 7.82
N ILE A 87 1.01 -20.65 9.12
CA ILE A 87 2.15 -19.91 9.68
C ILE A 87 3.34 -20.83 9.84
N ARG A 88 4.42 -20.54 9.11
CA ARG A 88 5.67 -21.31 9.17
C ARG A 88 6.79 -20.54 9.87
N ASP A 89 6.78 -19.23 9.71
CA ASP A 89 7.83 -18.33 10.19
C ASP A 89 7.25 -17.22 11.07
N THR A 90 8.09 -16.60 11.90
CA THR A 90 7.68 -15.50 12.80
C THR A 90 7.33 -14.21 12.06
N ASN A 91 7.77 -14.08 10.80
CA ASN A 91 7.50 -12.99 9.86
C ASN A 91 6.69 -13.48 8.65
N GLN A 92 5.82 -14.48 8.84
CA GLN A 92 5.00 -15.03 7.75
C GLN A 92 4.26 -13.94 6.97
N LYS A 93 4.38 -13.98 5.64
CA LYS A 93 3.73 -13.06 4.71
C LYS A 93 2.64 -13.74 3.90
N PHE A 94 1.60 -12.98 3.57
CA PHE A 94 0.55 -13.35 2.62
C PHE A 94 0.23 -12.17 1.72
N ILE A 95 -0.21 -12.46 0.49
CA ILE A 95 -0.79 -11.46 -0.41
C ILE A 95 -2.28 -11.72 -0.45
N TYR A 96 -3.08 -10.72 -0.14
CA TYR A 96 -4.53 -10.82 -0.17
C TYR A 96 -5.08 -10.02 -1.35
N VAL A 97 -5.73 -10.69 -2.28
CA VAL A 97 -6.36 -10.06 -3.44
C VAL A 97 -7.87 -10.11 -3.27
N TYR A 98 -8.53 -8.97 -3.41
CA TYR A 98 -9.98 -8.80 -3.32
C TYR A 98 -10.51 -8.10 -4.56
N ASP A 99 -11.72 -8.50 -5.01
CA ASP A 99 -12.36 -8.01 -6.23
C ASP A 99 -11.45 -8.19 -7.45
N PHE A 100 -11.58 -9.31 -8.16
CA PHE A 100 -10.71 -9.61 -9.30
C PHE A 100 -10.88 -8.66 -10.49
N ALA A 101 -11.93 -7.83 -10.51
CA ALA A 101 -12.10 -6.80 -11.53
C ALA A 101 -11.32 -5.52 -11.19
N LYS A 102 -11.22 -5.17 -9.89
CA LYS A 102 -10.46 -4.01 -9.41
C LYS A 102 -9.04 -4.34 -8.96
N ASN A 103 -8.77 -5.61 -8.68
CA ASN A 103 -7.50 -6.15 -8.23
C ASN A 103 -6.94 -5.45 -6.98
N TRP A 104 -7.80 -5.20 -5.98
CA TRP A 104 -7.36 -4.66 -4.69
C TRP A 104 -6.39 -5.64 -4.04
N THR A 105 -5.14 -5.24 -3.92
CA THR A 105 -4.07 -6.08 -3.38
C THR A 105 -3.57 -5.51 -2.07
N PHE A 106 -3.53 -6.38 -1.06
CA PHE A 106 -3.06 -6.06 0.27
C PHE A 106 -1.89 -6.97 0.64
N LEU A 107 -0.86 -6.38 1.23
CA LEU A 107 0.29 -7.09 1.73
C LEU A 107 0.07 -7.36 3.22
N VAL A 108 0.06 -8.64 3.61
CA VAL A 108 -0.27 -9.07 4.98
C VAL A 108 0.97 -9.67 5.62
N GLU A 109 1.43 -9.07 6.71
CA GLU A 109 2.66 -9.47 7.40
C GLU A 109 2.38 -9.78 8.88
N LEU A 110 2.85 -10.94 9.35
CA LEU A 110 2.83 -11.27 10.78
C LEU A 110 3.89 -10.44 11.52
N ILE A 111 3.44 -9.49 12.36
CA ILE A 111 4.34 -8.57 13.08
C ILE A 111 4.47 -8.92 14.57
N ASN A 112 3.57 -9.74 15.12
CA ASN A 112 3.64 -10.14 16.53
C ASN A 112 2.89 -11.45 16.81
N VAL A 113 3.41 -12.23 17.76
CA VAL A 113 2.74 -13.40 18.33
C VAL A 113 2.68 -13.24 19.84
N SER A 114 1.47 -13.16 20.39
CA SER A 114 1.21 -13.13 21.83
C SER A 114 0.69 -14.48 22.31
N LYS A 115 1.14 -14.92 23.49
CA LYS A 115 0.59 -16.11 24.17
C LYS A 115 -0.64 -15.78 25.03
N GLU A 116 -0.87 -14.49 25.27
CA GLU A 116 -1.93 -14.01 26.13
C GLU A 116 -3.11 -13.53 25.29
N GLU A 117 -4.25 -14.16 25.53
CA GLU A 117 -5.53 -13.78 24.98
C GLU A 117 -6.24 -12.87 25.99
N SER A 118 -6.69 -11.71 25.55
CA SER A 118 -7.45 -10.81 26.41
C SER A 118 -8.92 -11.22 26.43
N SER A 119 -9.45 -11.53 27.62
CA SER A 119 -10.88 -11.82 27.81
C SER A 119 -11.81 -10.63 27.55
N LYS A 120 -11.25 -9.42 27.42
CA LYS A 120 -12.00 -8.18 27.16
C LYS A 120 -12.17 -7.88 25.66
N LEU A 121 -11.46 -8.59 24.79
CA LEU A 121 -11.46 -8.35 23.35
C LEU A 121 -12.17 -9.48 22.61
N ALA A 122 -13.09 -9.12 21.72
CA ALA A 122 -13.61 -10.04 20.72
C ALA A 122 -12.65 -10.10 19.53
N TYR A 123 -12.30 -11.30 19.09
CA TYR A 123 -11.38 -11.52 17.97
C TYR A 123 -12.15 -12.04 16.72
N PRO A 124 -11.76 -11.63 15.49
CA PRO A 124 -10.66 -10.72 15.19
C PRO A 124 -11.00 -9.27 15.58
N SER A 125 -9.97 -8.48 15.87
CA SER A 125 -10.14 -7.07 16.24
C SER A 125 -9.12 -6.19 15.54
N VAL A 126 -9.52 -4.98 15.17
CA VAL A 126 -8.60 -3.97 14.64
C VAL A 126 -7.94 -3.27 15.82
N SER A 127 -6.63 -3.48 15.96
CA SER A 127 -5.81 -2.89 17.03
C SER A 127 -5.18 -1.56 16.64
N ARG A 128 -5.02 -1.28 15.34
CA ARG A 128 -4.53 -0.01 14.81
C ARG A 128 -5.10 0.29 13.43
N VAL A 129 -5.33 1.58 13.19
CA VAL A 129 -5.75 2.15 11.90
C VAL A 129 -4.80 3.30 11.59
N GLU A 130 -4.11 3.23 10.46
CA GLU A 130 -3.20 4.28 9.99
C GLU A 130 -3.56 4.67 8.54
N GLY A 131 -3.56 5.97 8.24
CA GLY A 131 -3.94 6.48 6.93
C GLY A 131 -5.44 6.35 6.61
N ILE A 132 -5.87 7.06 5.56
CA ILE A 132 -7.25 7.02 5.06
C ILE A 132 -7.36 5.84 4.09
N GLY A 133 -8.34 4.96 4.30
CA GLY A 133 -8.58 3.82 3.40
C GLY A 133 -9.05 4.29 2.01
N PRO A 134 -8.74 3.55 0.94
CA PRO A 134 -9.22 3.88 -0.40
C PRO A 134 -10.74 3.72 -0.49
N GLN A 135 -11.37 4.43 -1.44
CA GLN A 135 -12.77 4.19 -1.75
C GLN A 135 -12.88 2.96 -2.68
N GLN A 136 -13.56 1.91 -2.23
CA GLN A 136 -13.69 0.64 -2.97
C GLN A 136 -14.14 0.81 -4.43
N TYR A 137 -15.09 1.73 -4.66
CA TYR A 137 -15.68 1.99 -5.98
C TYR A 137 -15.22 3.33 -6.59
N GLY A 138 -14.17 3.92 -6.01
CA GLY A 138 -13.73 5.28 -6.28
C GLY A 138 -14.71 6.34 -5.76
N THR A 139 -14.31 7.60 -5.86
CA THR A 139 -15.23 8.73 -5.82
C THR A 139 -16.10 8.57 -7.05
N LYS A 140 -17.32 8.07 -6.88
CA LYS A 140 -18.37 8.18 -7.89
C LYS A 140 -18.46 9.68 -8.19
N SER A 141 -17.82 10.10 -9.29
CA SER A 141 -17.69 11.51 -9.57
C SER A 141 -19.11 12.08 -9.63
N LEU A 142 -19.45 12.95 -8.69
CA LEU A 142 -20.73 13.65 -8.69
C LEU A 142 -20.87 14.53 -9.96
N LEU A 143 -19.76 14.72 -10.67
CA LEU A 143 -19.69 15.22 -12.02
C LEU A 143 -19.47 14.00 -12.93
N GLY A 144 -20.48 13.55 -13.67
CA GLY A 144 -20.34 12.46 -14.66
C GLY A 144 -19.32 12.78 -15.77
N ASP A 145 -19.50 12.20 -16.96
CA ASP A 145 -18.60 12.23 -18.13
C ASP A 145 -18.05 13.61 -18.61
N LYS A 146 -18.43 14.71 -17.96
CA LYS A 146 -18.03 16.10 -18.24
C LYS A 146 -16.57 16.44 -17.93
N PHE A 147 -15.80 15.57 -17.27
CA PHE A 147 -14.36 15.80 -17.08
C PHE A 147 -13.53 15.39 -18.30
N ALA A 148 -14.00 14.43 -19.10
CA ALA A 148 -13.33 14.08 -20.36
C ALA A 148 -13.26 15.28 -21.33
N ASP A 149 -14.30 16.13 -21.31
CA ASP A 149 -14.37 17.35 -22.13
C ASP A 149 -13.50 18.52 -21.63
N ILE A 150 -13.04 18.48 -20.37
CA ILE A 150 -12.24 19.56 -19.78
C ILE A 150 -10.75 19.30 -20.04
N GLU A 151 -10.30 18.05 -20.01
CA GLU A 151 -8.91 17.69 -20.29
C GLU A 151 -8.54 17.95 -21.76
N GLU A 152 -9.45 17.71 -22.72
CA GLU A 152 -9.23 18.06 -24.14
C GLU A 152 -9.14 19.57 -24.42
N LYS A 153 -9.64 20.43 -23.52
CA LYS A 153 -9.67 21.89 -23.73
C LYS A 153 -8.45 22.63 -23.16
N TYR A 154 -7.62 21.96 -22.39
CA TYR A 154 -6.38 22.50 -21.84
C TYR A 154 -5.14 21.82 -22.43
N ASP A 155 -5.22 21.34 -23.68
CA ASP A 155 -4.04 21.07 -24.48
C ASP A 155 -3.34 22.40 -24.75
N LEU A 156 -2.34 22.71 -23.93
CA LEU A 156 -1.58 23.95 -23.92
C LEU A 156 -0.55 23.95 -25.06
N THR A 157 -0.99 23.65 -26.29
CA THR A 157 -0.18 23.73 -27.50
C THR A 157 -0.67 24.88 -28.37
N GLU A 158 -0.60 26.11 -27.85
CA GLU A 158 -0.51 27.33 -28.67
C GLU A 158 -0.11 28.52 -27.79
N ALA A 159 1.04 28.41 -27.13
CA ALA A 159 1.85 29.57 -26.73
C ALA A 159 3.04 29.71 -27.70
N THR A 160 2.73 29.75 -28.99
CA THR A 160 3.67 30.10 -30.06
C THR A 160 3.34 31.49 -30.57
N ASP A 161 3.47 32.52 -29.74
CA ASP A 161 3.77 33.86 -30.30
C ASP A 161 4.25 34.85 -29.23
N GLY A 162 5.39 35.49 -29.52
CA GLY A 162 5.67 36.81 -28.97
C GLY A 162 6.74 36.94 -27.88
N PHE A 163 7.97 36.49 -28.12
CA PHE A 163 9.13 37.25 -27.65
C PHE A 163 10.12 37.41 -28.79
N GLY A 164 10.13 38.62 -29.37
CA GLY A 164 10.95 39.00 -30.51
C GLY A 164 12.43 39.03 -30.16
N GLU A 165 13.20 38.45 -31.06
CA GLU A 165 14.65 38.55 -31.15
C GLU A 165 15.01 39.90 -31.79
N GLU A 166 15.74 40.75 -31.07
CA GLU A 166 16.45 41.90 -31.64
C GLU A 166 17.75 42.10 -30.86
N GLY A 167 18.88 41.89 -31.57
CA GLY A 167 20.09 42.68 -31.36
C GLY A 167 21.22 42.07 -30.53
N ASP A 168 22.03 41.22 -31.16
CA ASP A 168 23.45 41.08 -30.87
C ASP A 168 24.19 42.38 -31.23
N GLU A 169 24.92 42.98 -30.28
CA GLU A 169 26.14 43.76 -30.56
C GLU A 169 27.14 43.56 -29.41
N SER A 170 28.05 42.59 -29.62
CA SER A 170 29.47 42.64 -29.28
C SER A 170 29.99 43.98 -28.72
N ASP A 171 30.58 43.96 -27.51
CA ASP A 171 31.88 44.62 -27.34
C ASP A 171 32.76 43.86 -26.33
N SER A 172 34.02 43.77 -26.73
CA SER A 172 35.08 42.99 -26.10
C SER A 172 35.89 43.92 -25.21
N SER A 173 36.20 43.52 -23.98
CA SER A 173 37.46 43.94 -23.36
C SER A 173 37.85 42.97 -22.26
N GLU A 174 38.86 42.17 -22.59
CA GLU A 174 39.82 41.64 -21.64
C GLU A 174 40.41 42.81 -20.83
N ASP A 175 40.46 42.71 -19.51
CA ASP A 175 41.70 43.01 -18.80
C ASP A 175 41.78 42.28 -17.46
N SER A 176 43.01 41.89 -17.18
CA SER A 176 43.49 41.13 -16.04
C SER A 176 43.58 42.03 -14.80
N ASP A 177 43.62 41.46 -13.60
CA ASP A 177 44.83 41.50 -12.75
C ASP A 177 44.53 41.06 -11.30
N GLU A 178 45.60 40.63 -10.66
CA GLU A 178 45.83 39.82 -9.46
C GLU A 178 45.48 40.44 -8.08
N GLY A 179 45.61 39.60 -7.03
CA GLY A 179 45.92 40.01 -5.65
C GLY A 179 45.01 39.37 -4.60
N GLU A 180 45.33 38.19 -4.05
CA GLU A 180 46.17 37.93 -2.85
C GLU A 180 45.48 38.12 -1.48
N GLY A 181 45.74 37.15 -0.58
CA GLY A 181 45.49 37.19 0.88
C GLY A 181 44.34 36.27 1.33
N ALA A 182 44.54 35.04 1.82
CA ALA A 182 45.10 34.68 3.14
C ALA A 182 44.42 35.51 4.25
N GLU A 183 43.85 34.98 5.34
CA GLU A 183 44.12 33.77 6.11
C GLU A 183 43.07 33.61 7.23
N GLU A 184 43.07 32.40 7.82
CA GLU A 184 42.45 31.90 9.05
C GLU A 184 42.31 32.94 10.19
N SER A 185 41.36 32.83 11.13
CA SER A 185 41.39 31.81 12.18
C SER A 185 40.37 32.10 13.29
N HIS A 186 39.98 31.02 13.95
CA HIS A 186 39.61 30.84 15.37
C HIS A 186 38.30 31.46 15.90
N ASP A 187 37.31 30.66 16.31
CA ASP A 187 37.21 29.77 17.50
C ASP A 187 36.80 30.55 18.76
N GLU A 188 35.87 29.96 19.51
CA GLU A 188 35.84 29.87 20.97
C GLU A 188 34.42 29.75 21.55
N ASP A 189 34.22 28.57 22.14
CA ASP A 189 33.24 28.21 23.16
C ASP A 189 32.99 29.31 24.23
N ALA A 190 31.77 29.39 24.74
CA ALA A 190 31.53 29.66 26.16
C ALA A 190 30.10 29.31 26.62
N PHE A 191 30.04 28.23 27.42
CA PHE A 191 29.15 27.95 28.57
C PHE A 191 27.62 27.90 28.41
#